data_AF-A0AB35FA09-F1
#
_entry.id   AF-A0AB35FA09-F1
#
_cell.length_a   1.000
_cell.length_b   1.000
_cell.length_c   1.000
_cell.angle_alpha   90.00
_cell.angle_beta   90.00
_cell.angle_gamma   90.00
#
_symmetry.space_group_name_H-M   'P 1'
#
loop_
_entity.id
_entity.type
_entity.pdbx_description
1 polymer ?
#
loop_
_entity_poly.entity_id
_entity_poly.type
_entity_poly.pdbx_seq_one_letter_code
_entity_poly.pdbx_strand_id
1 'polypeptide(L)'
;MLQMTDLAALSQRYGHLSMAVLHRGGLHHALLSALPQSAIRLGMKCVGARTHEAGAVLRFANGHTVEADLVLACDGVHSAIRKAVFPKARERFARYTCWRAISPGIPAGFDPTRLSESWGAAGKRIGLAAIPGERIYWFACCGARRIKDPDLAKIGLTELQARFAEFHDPVPEVLASTSSDAVIWTDIEDLDPMPSFTHGRIVLLGDAAHAVKPDLGQGAGLSIEDAAVLASLLGRLPIDETLHEYDARRVGRASPRLRVPPLRKGGPVAKSTRCSTSQSRGEEYPGALHGSPTRRGPRHRFRAGAGCGLNRSYNAAQGIATTTGWSGGDQPPLGVLIKTPNIPA
;
A
#
# COMPACT_ATOMS: atom_id res chain seq x y z
N MET A 1 4.41 -19.26 -13.63
CA MET A 1 3.60 -19.82 -12.53
C MET A 1 2.60 -18.76 -12.15
N LEU A 2 1.31 -19.03 -12.25
CA LEU A 2 0.26 -18.11 -11.79
C LEU A 2 0.05 -18.34 -10.28
N GLN A 3 0.10 -17.27 -9.50
CA GLN A 3 -0.35 -17.28 -8.11
C GLN A 3 -1.71 -16.59 -8.07
N MET A 4 -2.68 -17.23 -7.43
CA MET A 4 -4.02 -16.71 -7.25
C MET A 4 -4.36 -16.69 -5.77
N THR A 5 -5.03 -15.64 -5.31
CA THR A 5 -5.53 -15.51 -3.94
C THR A 5 -7.02 -15.27 -4.00
N ASP A 6 -7.78 -16.14 -3.34
CA ASP A 6 -9.23 -16.04 -3.31
C ASP A 6 -9.68 -14.97 -2.31
N LEU A 7 -9.96 -13.78 -2.84
CA LEU A 7 -10.43 -12.64 -2.05
C LEU A 7 -11.90 -12.78 -1.61
N ALA A 8 -12.69 -13.65 -2.26
CA ALA A 8 -14.06 -13.94 -1.84
C ALA A 8 -14.05 -14.82 -0.58
N ALA A 9 -13.21 -15.86 -0.54
CA ALA A 9 -12.98 -16.66 0.66
C ALA A 9 -12.46 -15.82 1.84
N LEU A 10 -11.58 -14.84 1.58
CA LEU A 10 -11.17 -13.89 2.62
C LEU A 10 -12.34 -13.00 3.08
N SER A 11 -13.14 -12.48 2.14
CA SER A 11 -14.28 -11.60 2.48
C SER A 11 -15.32 -12.33 3.33
N GLN A 12 -15.60 -13.59 2.98
CA GLN A 12 -16.46 -14.47 3.77
C GLN A 12 -15.89 -14.75 5.17
N ARG A 13 -14.57 -14.98 5.27
CA ARG A 13 -13.89 -15.25 6.56
C ARG A 13 -13.94 -14.06 7.53
N TYR A 14 -13.82 -12.83 7.03
CA TYR A 14 -13.76 -11.63 7.87
C TYR A 14 -15.09 -10.87 7.99
N GLY A 15 -16.14 -11.28 7.26
CA GLY A 15 -17.47 -10.67 7.32
C GLY A 15 -17.56 -9.28 6.69
N HIS A 16 -16.54 -8.87 5.93
CA HIS A 16 -16.47 -7.60 5.23
C HIS A 16 -15.69 -7.76 3.91
N LEU A 17 -15.82 -6.79 3.00
CA LEU A 17 -15.01 -6.76 1.77
C LEU A 17 -13.52 -6.84 2.13
N SER A 18 -12.81 -7.87 1.64
CA SER A 18 -11.38 -8.04 1.89
C SER A 18 -10.49 -7.23 0.95
N MET A 19 -11.02 -6.65 -0.12
CA MET A 19 -10.28 -5.74 -0.98
C MET A 19 -11.24 -4.72 -1.60
N ALA A 20 -10.80 -3.46 -1.68
CA ALA A 20 -11.48 -2.41 -2.39
C ALA A 20 -10.45 -1.53 -3.10
N VAL A 21 -10.57 -1.37 -4.42
CA VAL A 21 -9.70 -0.49 -5.20
C VAL A 21 -10.44 0.81 -5.46
N LEU A 22 -9.98 1.88 -4.82
CA LEU A 22 -10.65 3.18 -4.78
C LEU A 22 -9.76 4.26 -5.42
N HIS A 23 -10.38 5.25 -6.03
CA HIS A 23 -9.65 6.43 -6.49
C HIS A 23 -9.11 7.21 -5.28
N ARG A 24 -7.78 7.45 -5.22
CA ARG A 24 -7.12 8.15 -4.10
C ARG A 24 -7.79 9.50 -3.78
N GLY A 25 -8.13 10.28 -4.81
CA GLY A 25 -8.81 11.57 -4.63
C GLY A 25 -10.22 11.42 -4.05
N GLY A 26 -10.94 10.34 -4.37
CA GLY A 26 -12.27 10.06 -3.83
C GLY A 26 -12.22 9.68 -2.34
N LEU A 27 -11.31 8.77 -1.98
CA LEU A 27 -11.08 8.41 -0.57
C LEU A 27 -10.62 9.62 0.25
N HIS A 28 -9.70 10.41 -0.27
CA HIS A 28 -9.21 11.63 0.39
C HIS A 28 -10.32 12.67 0.58
N HIS A 29 -11.16 12.88 -0.44
CA HIS A 29 -12.32 13.78 -0.33
C HIS A 29 -13.33 13.30 0.72
N ALA A 30 -13.65 12.00 0.75
CA ALA A 30 -14.53 11.42 1.76
C ALA A 30 -13.99 11.64 3.19
N LEU A 31 -12.70 11.40 3.42
CA LEU A 31 -12.05 11.63 4.71
C LEU A 31 -12.04 13.13 5.10
N LEU A 32 -11.74 14.03 4.16
CA LEU A 32 -11.79 15.47 4.40
C LEU A 32 -13.21 15.97 4.71
N SER A 33 -14.24 15.41 4.06
CA SER A 33 -15.63 15.82 4.26
C SER A 33 -16.17 15.53 5.67
N ALA A 34 -15.50 14.65 6.43
CA ALA A 34 -15.81 14.36 7.82
C ALA A 34 -15.17 15.34 8.83
N LEU A 35 -14.37 16.31 8.36
CA LEU A 35 -13.69 17.30 9.21
C LEU A 35 -14.30 18.70 9.06
N PRO A 36 -14.45 19.47 10.15
CA PRO A 36 -14.85 20.87 10.04
C PRO A 36 -13.72 21.68 9.39
N GLN A 37 -14.08 22.61 8.50
CA GLN A 37 -13.10 23.44 7.77
C GLN A 37 -12.15 24.22 8.69
N SER A 38 -12.59 24.58 9.89
CA SER A 38 -11.77 25.26 10.91
C SER A 38 -10.59 24.42 11.43
N ALA A 39 -10.62 23.10 11.29
CA ALA A 39 -9.51 22.21 11.64
C ALA A 39 -8.40 22.17 10.57
N ILE A 40 -8.63 22.74 9.39
CA ILE A 40 -7.74 22.61 8.23
C ILE A 40 -7.08 23.97 7.92
N ARG A 41 -5.74 24.00 7.92
CA ARG A 41 -4.94 25.17 7.51
C ARG A 41 -4.05 24.82 6.32
N LEU A 42 -4.43 25.29 5.14
CA LEU A 42 -3.69 25.07 3.88
C LEU A 42 -2.58 26.12 3.67
N GLY A 43 -1.66 25.86 2.74
CA GLY A 43 -0.52 26.75 2.44
C GLY A 43 0.61 26.71 3.48
N MET A 44 0.45 25.89 4.54
CA MET A 44 1.37 25.82 5.68
C MET A 44 2.44 24.74 5.47
N LYS A 45 3.48 25.05 4.69
CA LYS A 45 4.63 24.14 4.48
C LYS A 45 5.49 24.02 5.73
N CYS A 46 5.38 22.92 6.47
CA CYS A 46 6.31 22.60 7.56
C CYS A 46 7.74 22.36 7.00
N VAL A 47 8.75 22.89 7.69
CA VAL A 47 10.18 22.80 7.33
C VAL A 47 11.07 22.42 8.52
N GLY A 48 10.47 21.88 9.58
CA GLY A 48 11.18 21.31 10.71
C GLY A 48 10.36 21.31 12.00
N ALA A 49 10.79 20.48 12.94
CA ALA A 49 10.21 20.33 14.26
C ALA A 49 11.31 20.27 15.33
N ARG A 50 10.96 20.59 16.58
CA ARG A 50 11.73 20.26 17.78
C ARG A 50 10.78 19.86 18.90
N THR A 51 11.22 19.01 19.83
CA THR A 51 10.48 18.68 21.05
C THR A 51 11.10 19.39 22.26
N HIS A 52 10.29 19.60 23.28
CA HIS A 52 10.68 19.89 24.67
C HIS A 52 9.90 18.95 25.59
N GLU A 53 9.99 19.13 26.90
CA GLU A 53 9.40 18.24 27.91
C GLU A 53 7.86 18.19 27.83
N ALA A 54 7.22 19.36 27.69
CA ALA A 54 5.76 19.51 27.69
C ALA A 54 5.11 19.57 26.29
N GLY A 55 5.88 19.81 25.21
CA GLY A 55 5.31 20.01 23.88
C GLY A 55 6.31 19.85 22.73
N ALA A 56 5.88 20.22 21.54
CA ALA A 56 6.71 20.32 20.35
C ALA A 56 6.41 21.59 19.55
N VAL A 57 7.46 22.15 18.95
CA VAL A 57 7.40 23.37 18.14
C VAL A 57 7.70 23.04 16.68
N LEU A 58 6.77 23.42 15.81
CA LEU A 58 6.87 23.32 14.36
C LEU A 58 7.28 24.66 13.75
N ARG A 59 8.08 24.61 12.69
CA ARG A 59 8.51 25.78 11.92
C ARG A 59 8.02 25.65 10.48
N PHE A 60 7.46 26.72 9.93
CA PHE A 60 6.90 26.76 8.59
C PHE A 60 7.74 27.65 7.66
N ALA A 61 7.65 27.40 6.34
CA ALA A 61 8.45 28.09 5.32
C ALA A 61 8.14 29.60 5.23
N ASN A 62 6.96 30.02 5.68
CA ASN A 62 6.54 31.42 5.79
C ASN A 62 7.03 32.11 7.07
N GLY A 63 7.95 31.49 7.82
CA GLY A 63 8.51 32.02 9.07
C GLY A 63 7.64 31.80 10.32
N HIS A 64 6.38 31.37 10.16
CA HIS A 64 5.53 31.08 11.31
C HIS A 64 6.05 29.88 12.12
N THR A 65 5.83 29.92 13.43
CA THR A 65 5.98 28.77 14.32
C THR A 65 4.66 28.44 14.99
N VAL A 66 4.48 27.16 15.33
CA VAL A 66 3.33 26.69 16.09
C VAL A 66 3.81 25.73 17.17
N GLU A 67 3.29 25.88 18.38
CA GLU A 67 3.52 25.00 19.52
C GLU A 67 2.28 24.15 19.78
N ALA A 68 2.47 22.90 20.19
CA ALA A 68 1.41 21.96 20.52
C ALA A 68 1.91 20.88 21.49
N ASP A 69 1.05 20.41 22.39
CA ASP A 69 1.31 19.32 23.35
C ASP A 69 1.70 18.01 22.65
N LEU A 70 1.20 17.79 21.42
CA LEU A 70 1.45 16.60 20.62
C LEU A 70 1.41 16.95 19.13
N VAL A 71 2.39 16.45 18.37
CA VAL A 71 2.46 16.58 16.91
C VAL A 71 2.26 15.23 16.24
N LEU A 72 1.24 15.16 15.38
CA LEU A 72 0.98 14.07 14.45
C LEU A 72 1.69 14.36 13.11
N ALA A 73 2.81 13.70 12.88
CA ALA A 73 3.64 13.91 11.70
C ALA A 73 3.30 12.92 10.58
N CYS A 74 2.45 13.36 9.66
CA CYS A 74 1.94 12.60 8.51
C CYS A 74 2.46 13.12 7.16
N ASP A 75 3.63 13.79 7.14
CA ASP A 75 4.17 14.55 6.01
C ASP A 75 4.91 13.70 4.94
N GLY A 76 4.55 12.41 4.84
CA GLY A 76 4.84 11.53 3.71
C GLY A 76 6.28 11.02 3.61
N VAL A 77 6.58 10.35 2.49
CA VAL A 77 7.87 9.67 2.25
C VAL A 77 9.08 10.60 2.32
N HIS A 78 8.92 11.91 2.10
CA HIS A 78 10.02 12.89 2.20
C HIS A 78 10.03 13.69 3.52
N SER A 79 9.24 13.29 4.52
CA SER A 79 8.97 13.96 5.80
C SER A 79 10.12 14.87 6.30
N ALA A 80 9.81 16.17 6.39
CA ALA A 80 10.70 17.17 6.97
C ALA A 80 10.76 17.02 8.50
N ILE A 81 9.69 16.53 9.12
CA ILE A 81 9.65 16.28 10.57
C ILE A 81 10.54 15.10 10.92
N ARG A 82 10.43 13.95 10.22
CA ARG A 82 11.33 12.80 10.39
C ARG A 82 12.79 13.21 10.23
N LYS A 83 13.12 14.00 9.19
CA LYS A 83 14.49 14.48 8.97
C LYS A 83 15.04 15.32 10.12
N ALA A 84 14.17 16.06 10.83
CA ALA A 84 14.56 16.85 11.99
C ALA A 84 14.82 16.01 13.26
N VAL A 85 14.00 14.98 13.53
CA VAL A 85 14.06 14.22 14.80
C VAL A 85 14.72 12.83 14.70
N PHE A 86 14.81 12.27 13.49
CA PHE A 86 15.54 11.04 13.17
C PHE A 86 16.55 11.28 12.03
N PRO A 87 17.61 12.08 12.24
CA PRO A 87 18.57 12.45 11.19
C PRO A 87 19.39 11.28 10.62
N LYS A 88 19.29 10.08 11.22
CA LYS A 88 19.90 8.83 10.72
C LYS A 88 18.97 7.98 9.84
N ALA A 89 17.68 8.30 9.77
CA ALA A 89 16.73 7.59 8.92
C ALA A 89 17.03 7.86 7.43
N ARG A 90 16.84 6.86 6.56
CA ARG A 90 17.24 6.94 5.15
C ARG A 90 16.08 6.57 4.22
N GLU A 91 15.69 7.53 3.40
CA GLU A 91 14.95 7.28 2.15
C GLU A 91 15.85 6.49 1.19
N ARG A 92 15.27 5.50 0.51
CA ARG A 92 15.97 4.56 -0.36
C ARG A 92 15.22 4.43 -1.69
N PHE A 93 15.92 4.69 -2.77
CA PHE A 93 15.41 4.39 -4.11
C PHE A 93 15.30 2.87 -4.31
N ALA A 94 14.12 2.39 -4.65
CA ALA A 94 13.85 0.96 -4.90
C ALA A 94 14.48 0.43 -6.20
N ARG A 95 15.13 1.29 -7.00
CA ARG A 95 15.74 1.02 -8.31
C ARG A 95 14.76 0.61 -9.40
N TYR A 96 13.52 1.06 -9.28
CA TYR A 96 12.51 0.96 -10.32
C TYR A 96 11.58 2.17 -10.29
N THR A 97 10.94 2.41 -11.41
CA THR A 97 10.00 3.51 -11.64
C THR A 97 8.69 2.96 -12.18
N CYS A 98 7.59 3.69 -12.03
CA CYS A 98 6.28 3.28 -12.53
C CYS A 98 5.55 4.43 -13.22
N TRP A 99 4.88 4.09 -14.32
CA TRP A 99 3.77 4.85 -14.89
C TRP A 99 2.46 4.30 -14.34
N ARG A 100 1.45 5.14 -14.16
CA ARG A 100 0.12 4.75 -13.70
C ARG A 100 -0.91 5.70 -14.28
N ALA A 101 -2.08 5.17 -14.64
CA ALA A 101 -3.21 5.97 -15.09
C ALA A 101 -4.53 5.23 -14.82
N ILE A 102 -5.61 5.83 -15.27
CA ILE A 102 -6.93 5.21 -15.31
C ILE A 102 -7.42 5.26 -16.75
N SER A 103 -7.76 4.11 -17.32
CA SER A 103 -8.38 4.00 -18.64
C SER A 103 -9.91 3.92 -18.49
N PRO A 104 -10.68 4.47 -19.45
CA PRO A 104 -12.12 4.25 -19.54
C PRO A 104 -12.43 2.82 -20.03
N GLY A 105 -13.64 2.35 -19.72
CA GLY A 105 -14.15 1.04 -20.12
C GLY A 105 -13.65 -0.12 -19.27
N ILE A 106 -14.30 -1.27 -19.45
CA ILE A 106 -13.86 -2.58 -18.98
C ILE A 106 -13.62 -3.45 -20.23
N PRO A 107 -12.38 -3.91 -20.50
CA PRO A 107 -12.08 -4.73 -21.66
C PRO A 107 -12.90 -6.03 -21.73
N ALA A 108 -13.14 -6.51 -22.95
CA ALA A 108 -13.90 -7.72 -23.17
C ALA A 108 -13.24 -8.94 -22.50
N GLY A 109 -13.99 -9.65 -21.65
CA GLY A 109 -13.48 -10.81 -20.89
C GLY A 109 -12.58 -10.47 -19.69
N PHE A 110 -12.41 -9.18 -19.34
CA PHE A 110 -11.81 -8.80 -18.07
C PHE A 110 -12.77 -9.09 -16.92
N ASP A 111 -12.32 -9.84 -15.91
CA ASP A 111 -13.09 -10.11 -14.70
C ASP A 111 -12.93 -8.93 -13.71
N PRO A 112 -13.96 -8.09 -13.51
CA PRO A 112 -13.85 -6.88 -12.68
C PRO A 112 -13.68 -7.20 -11.19
N THR A 113 -13.86 -8.45 -10.74
CA THR A 113 -13.59 -8.83 -9.34
C THR A 113 -12.12 -9.16 -9.10
N ARG A 114 -11.27 -9.14 -10.14
CA ARG A 114 -9.84 -9.48 -10.03
C ARG A 114 -8.95 -8.24 -10.10
N LEU A 115 -7.92 -8.27 -9.26
CA LEU A 115 -6.68 -7.53 -9.49
C LEU A 115 -5.69 -8.51 -10.12
N SER A 116 -5.04 -8.11 -11.21
CA SER A 116 -3.97 -8.86 -11.85
C SER A 116 -2.64 -8.13 -11.75
N GLU A 117 -1.55 -8.89 -11.65
CA GLU A 117 -0.20 -8.38 -11.79
C GLU A 117 0.62 -9.37 -12.63
N SER A 118 1.18 -8.87 -13.72
CA SER A 118 1.87 -9.64 -14.75
C SER A 118 3.31 -9.21 -14.85
N TRP A 119 4.20 -10.20 -14.94
CA TRP A 119 5.65 -10.03 -14.85
C TRP A 119 6.30 -10.40 -16.19
N GLY A 120 7.05 -9.47 -16.77
CA GLY A 120 7.66 -9.61 -18.10
C GLY A 120 9.19 -9.66 -18.07
N ALA A 121 9.78 -9.66 -19.27
CA ALA A 121 11.22 -9.60 -19.45
C ALA A 121 11.81 -8.28 -18.92
N ALA A 122 13.13 -8.26 -18.69
CA ALA A 122 13.89 -7.08 -18.24
C ALA A 122 13.37 -6.38 -16.96
N GLY A 123 12.62 -7.10 -16.11
CA GLY A 123 12.03 -6.54 -14.90
C GLY A 123 10.85 -5.60 -15.16
N LYS A 124 10.19 -5.71 -16.31
CA LYS A 124 8.89 -5.08 -16.58
C LYS A 124 7.80 -5.75 -15.75
N ARG A 125 6.84 -4.97 -15.27
CA ARG A 125 5.67 -5.45 -14.54
C ARG A 125 4.48 -4.56 -14.86
N ILE A 126 3.30 -5.13 -15.05
CA ILE A 126 2.06 -4.38 -15.27
C ILE A 126 0.94 -4.98 -14.43
N GLY A 127 0.16 -4.15 -13.77
CA GLY A 127 -1.00 -4.59 -13.01
C GLY A 127 -2.25 -3.83 -13.41
N LEU A 128 -3.38 -4.54 -13.43
CA LEU A 128 -4.70 -4.04 -13.80
C LEU A 128 -5.69 -4.32 -12.67
N ALA A 129 -6.54 -3.34 -12.36
CA ALA A 129 -7.65 -3.52 -11.44
C ALA A 129 -8.85 -2.68 -11.89
N ALA A 130 -10.04 -3.28 -11.92
CA ALA A 130 -11.26 -2.50 -12.11
C ALA A 130 -11.51 -1.59 -10.89
N ILE A 131 -12.01 -0.39 -11.17
CA ILE A 131 -12.45 0.58 -10.17
C ILE A 131 -13.88 1.05 -10.50
N PRO A 132 -14.63 1.61 -9.53
CA PRO A 132 -16.02 2.02 -9.76
C PRO A 132 -16.21 2.95 -10.97
N GLY A 133 -17.33 2.76 -11.68
CA GLY A 133 -17.71 3.56 -12.85
C GLY A 133 -16.96 3.16 -14.12
N GLU A 134 -16.95 1.86 -14.44
CA GLU A 134 -16.43 1.28 -15.70
C GLU A 134 -15.06 1.79 -16.13
N ARG A 135 -14.07 1.62 -15.25
CA ARG A 135 -12.69 2.06 -15.47
C ARG A 135 -11.69 1.01 -14.98
N ILE A 136 -10.53 0.95 -15.63
CA ILE A 136 -9.38 0.18 -15.16
C ILE A 136 -8.32 1.14 -14.62
N TYR A 137 -7.95 0.97 -13.34
CA TYR A 137 -6.67 1.48 -12.84
C TYR A 137 -5.56 0.54 -13.31
N TRP A 138 -4.48 1.11 -13.86
CA TRP A 138 -3.30 0.35 -14.22
C TRP A 138 -2.01 0.99 -13.70
N PHE A 139 -1.01 0.16 -13.46
CA PHE A 139 0.38 0.58 -13.25
C PHE A 139 1.31 -0.25 -14.12
N ALA A 140 2.34 0.38 -14.69
CA ALA A 140 3.38 -0.25 -15.49
C ALA A 140 4.74 0.16 -14.91
N CYS A 141 5.56 -0.78 -14.48
CA CYS A 141 6.84 -0.52 -13.82
C CYS A 141 8.02 -1.15 -14.57
N CYS A 142 9.20 -0.54 -14.46
CA CYS A 142 10.45 -1.10 -14.96
C CYS A 142 11.63 -0.72 -14.07
N GLY A 143 12.73 -1.48 -14.16
CA GLY A 143 14.01 -1.09 -13.55
C GLY A 143 14.48 0.30 -13.99
N ALA A 144 15.06 1.06 -13.08
CA ALA A 144 15.53 2.42 -13.27
C ALA A 144 16.89 2.62 -12.58
N ARG A 145 17.83 3.30 -13.24
CA ARG A 145 19.23 3.38 -12.78
C ARG A 145 19.44 4.39 -11.66
N ARG A 146 18.67 5.47 -11.66
CA ARG A 146 18.72 6.62 -10.75
C ARG A 146 17.33 7.22 -10.57
N ILE A 147 17.14 7.96 -9.47
CA ILE A 147 15.99 8.86 -9.30
C ILE A 147 16.04 9.90 -10.44
N LYS A 148 14.86 10.24 -10.97
CA LYS A 148 14.61 11.20 -12.04
C LYS A 148 15.45 10.91 -13.29
N ASP A 149 15.53 9.64 -13.71
CA ASP A 149 16.29 9.25 -14.91
C ASP A 149 15.72 9.95 -16.17
N PRO A 150 16.46 10.87 -16.83
CA PRO A 150 15.88 11.73 -17.88
C PRO A 150 15.36 10.98 -19.11
N ASP A 151 15.89 9.77 -19.35
CA ASP A 151 15.45 8.89 -20.43
C ASP A 151 14.05 8.34 -20.14
N LEU A 152 13.75 8.02 -18.87
CA LEU A 152 12.45 7.50 -18.42
C LEU A 152 11.43 8.64 -18.24
N ALA A 153 11.88 9.82 -17.82
CA ALA A 153 11.05 11.03 -17.68
C ALA A 153 10.34 11.44 -18.98
N LYS A 154 10.92 11.11 -20.14
CA LYS A 154 10.42 11.45 -21.47
C LYS A 154 9.51 10.38 -22.08
N ILE A 155 9.32 9.23 -21.41
CA ILE A 155 8.45 8.15 -21.90
C ILE A 155 7.00 8.59 -21.78
N GLY A 156 6.45 9.07 -22.91
CA GLY A 156 5.02 9.27 -23.10
C GLY A 156 4.29 7.95 -23.41
N LEU A 157 2.96 8.03 -23.52
CA LEU A 157 2.11 6.84 -23.62
C LEU A 157 2.40 5.96 -24.85
N THR A 158 2.74 6.53 -26.01
CA THR A 158 3.07 5.76 -27.23
C THR A 158 4.31 4.88 -27.06
N GLU A 159 5.37 5.42 -26.45
CA GLU A 159 6.57 4.63 -26.13
C GLU A 159 6.25 3.59 -25.03
N LEU A 160 5.37 3.93 -24.08
CA LEU A 160 4.92 2.97 -23.06
C LEU A 160 4.11 1.80 -23.67
N GLN A 161 3.22 2.08 -24.63
CA GLN A 161 2.49 1.06 -25.39
C GLN A 161 3.45 0.12 -26.12
N ALA A 162 4.41 0.66 -26.89
CA ALA A 162 5.43 -0.14 -27.57
C ALA A 162 6.27 -0.98 -26.58
N ARG A 163 6.62 -0.38 -25.44
CA ARG A 163 7.43 -1.01 -24.38
C ARG A 163 6.69 -2.05 -23.56
N PHE A 164 5.37 -2.16 -23.64
CA PHE A 164 4.59 -3.20 -22.97
C PHE A 164 3.78 -4.06 -23.96
N ALA A 165 4.04 -3.95 -25.26
CA ALA A 165 3.35 -4.68 -26.31
C ALA A 165 3.52 -6.21 -26.25
N GLU A 166 4.53 -6.74 -25.54
CA GLU A 166 4.68 -8.19 -25.37
C GLU A 166 3.76 -8.80 -24.30
N PHE A 167 3.06 -7.98 -23.52
CA PHE A 167 2.14 -8.45 -22.49
C PHE A 167 0.82 -8.94 -23.10
N HIS A 168 0.18 -9.86 -22.38
CA HIS A 168 -1.06 -10.49 -22.81
C HIS A 168 -2.26 -9.53 -22.78
N ASP A 169 -3.31 -9.88 -23.51
CA ASP A 169 -4.59 -9.17 -23.46
C ASP A 169 -5.17 -9.15 -22.02
N PRO A 170 -5.83 -8.07 -21.60
CA PRO A 170 -6.15 -6.86 -22.36
C PRO A 170 -5.14 -5.70 -22.18
N VAL A 171 -3.87 -5.98 -21.84
CA VAL A 171 -2.88 -4.90 -21.60
C VAL A 171 -2.75 -3.93 -22.79
N PRO A 172 -2.64 -4.37 -24.06
CA PRO A 172 -2.55 -3.43 -25.18
C PRO A 172 -3.80 -2.54 -25.33
N GLU A 173 -5.00 -3.09 -25.11
CA GLU A 173 -6.28 -2.37 -25.18
C GLU A 173 -6.40 -1.29 -24.08
N VAL A 174 -6.02 -1.63 -22.84
CA VAL A 174 -6.00 -0.69 -21.71
C VAL A 174 -5.02 0.46 -21.95
N LEU A 175 -3.83 0.17 -22.46
CA LEU A 175 -2.84 1.21 -22.78
C LEU A 175 -3.26 2.05 -24.00
N ALA A 176 -3.99 1.47 -24.97
CA ALA A 176 -4.50 2.18 -26.14
C ALA A 176 -5.68 3.13 -25.81
N SER A 177 -6.55 2.76 -24.88
CA SER A 177 -7.70 3.57 -24.43
C SER A 177 -7.35 4.66 -23.41
N THR A 178 -6.13 4.66 -22.88
CA THR A 178 -5.68 5.65 -21.89
C THR A 178 -5.41 7.01 -22.54
N SER A 179 -5.81 8.10 -21.87
CA SER A 179 -5.41 9.46 -22.28
C SER A 179 -3.99 9.80 -21.82
N SER A 180 -3.20 10.47 -22.65
CA SER A 180 -1.78 10.73 -22.40
C SER A 180 -1.51 11.70 -21.24
N ASP A 181 -2.43 12.63 -21.00
CA ASP A 181 -2.41 13.59 -19.87
C ASP A 181 -2.72 12.93 -18.52
N ALA A 182 -3.40 11.78 -18.52
CA ALA A 182 -3.72 11.01 -17.31
C ALA A 182 -2.56 10.15 -16.80
N VAL A 183 -1.44 10.06 -17.54
CA VAL A 183 -0.30 9.20 -17.18
C VAL A 183 0.62 9.89 -16.17
N ILE A 184 0.61 9.38 -14.94
CA ILE A 184 1.51 9.83 -13.87
C ILE A 184 2.74 8.94 -13.83
N TRP A 185 3.92 9.54 -13.99
CA TRP A 185 5.21 8.88 -13.77
C TRP A 185 5.72 9.12 -12.34
N THR A 186 6.28 8.10 -11.70
CA THR A 186 6.80 8.20 -10.31
C THR A 186 7.89 7.17 -10.05
N ASP A 187 9.04 7.63 -9.55
CA ASP A 187 10.08 6.75 -9.00
C ASP A 187 9.65 6.16 -7.66
N ILE A 188 9.97 4.88 -7.44
CA ILE A 188 9.60 4.23 -6.19
C ILE A 188 10.72 4.38 -5.17
N GLU A 189 10.37 5.01 -4.05
CA GLU A 189 11.19 5.17 -2.87
C GLU A 189 10.52 4.50 -1.67
N ASP A 190 11.33 3.91 -0.79
CA ASP A 190 10.91 3.36 0.49
C ASP A 190 11.83 3.85 1.62
N LEU A 191 11.50 3.51 2.86
CA LEU A 191 12.26 3.91 4.04
C LEU A 191 12.99 2.70 4.63
N ASP A 192 14.25 2.89 5.05
CA ASP A 192 14.91 1.90 5.91
C ASP A 192 14.14 1.78 7.25
N PRO A 193 13.92 0.56 7.79
CA PRO A 193 13.15 0.37 9.02
C PRO A 193 13.59 1.27 10.17
N MET A 194 12.68 2.10 10.67
CA MET A 194 12.97 2.99 11.79
C MET A 194 12.99 2.21 13.12
N PRO A 195 13.87 2.58 14.07
CA PRO A 195 13.95 1.92 15.38
C PRO A 195 12.79 2.30 16.30
N SER A 196 12.12 3.42 16.02
CA SER A 196 10.99 4.00 16.74
C SER A 196 10.24 4.94 15.79
N PHE A 197 8.94 5.14 16.02
CA PHE A 197 8.11 6.13 15.33
C PHE A 197 7.82 7.36 16.20
N THR A 198 8.35 7.43 17.42
CA THR A 198 8.08 8.50 18.40
C THR A 198 9.37 9.20 18.87
N HIS A 199 9.29 10.51 19.10
CA HIS A 199 10.43 11.29 19.61
C HIS A 199 9.94 12.48 20.44
N GLY A 200 10.00 12.35 21.77
CA GLY A 200 9.37 13.31 22.68
C GLY A 200 7.89 13.45 22.35
N ARG A 201 7.40 14.68 22.15
CA ARG A 201 5.99 14.99 21.84
C ARG A 201 5.65 14.91 20.35
N ILE A 202 6.39 14.13 19.57
CA ILE A 202 6.20 13.97 18.12
C ILE A 202 6.03 12.48 17.80
N VAL A 203 5.00 12.14 17.03
CA VAL A 203 4.73 10.78 16.52
C VAL A 203 4.59 10.81 15.00
N LEU A 204 5.25 9.87 14.34
CA LEU A 204 5.21 9.66 12.90
C LEU A 204 4.14 8.63 12.53
N LEU A 205 3.38 8.90 11.47
CA LEU A 205 2.35 7.99 10.93
C LEU A 205 2.50 7.84 9.40
N GLY A 206 2.05 6.70 8.87
CA GLY A 206 2.07 6.41 7.44
C GLY A 206 3.47 6.49 6.82
N ASP A 207 3.57 6.98 5.59
CA ASP A 207 4.84 7.11 4.87
C ASP A 207 5.90 7.99 5.59
N ALA A 208 5.49 8.82 6.57
CA ALA A 208 6.44 9.56 7.41
C ALA A 208 7.19 8.63 8.40
N ALA A 209 6.58 7.53 8.82
CA ALA A 209 7.14 6.51 9.71
C ALA A 209 7.67 5.27 8.99
N HIS A 210 6.99 4.82 7.94
CA HIS A 210 7.19 3.50 7.33
C HIS A 210 6.81 3.46 5.84
N ALA A 211 7.29 4.42 5.04
CA ALA A 211 7.10 4.35 3.59
C ALA A 211 7.57 3.00 3.03
N VAL A 212 6.61 2.18 2.59
CA VAL A 212 6.85 0.85 2.03
C VAL A 212 6.76 0.89 0.50
N LYS A 213 7.44 -0.04 -0.15
CA LYS A 213 7.24 -0.26 -1.59
C LYS A 213 5.76 -0.58 -1.87
N PRO A 214 5.21 -0.09 -2.99
CA PRO A 214 3.82 -0.32 -3.36
C PRO A 214 3.49 -1.76 -3.72
N ASP A 215 4.50 -2.64 -3.80
CA ASP A 215 4.43 -4.04 -4.24
C ASP A 215 3.36 -4.89 -3.53
N LEU A 216 2.99 -4.55 -2.30
CA LEU A 216 1.96 -5.25 -1.51
C LEU A 216 0.67 -4.44 -1.34
N GLY A 217 0.63 -3.19 -1.82
CA GLY A 217 -0.51 -2.29 -1.63
C GLY A 217 -0.93 -2.08 -0.18
N GLN A 218 0.02 -2.07 0.76
CA GLN A 218 -0.28 -1.96 2.20
C GLN A 218 -0.08 -0.56 2.79
N GLY A 219 0.58 0.39 2.11
CA GLY A 219 0.90 1.71 2.69
C GLY A 219 -0.33 2.49 3.19
N ALA A 220 -1.44 2.48 2.43
CA ALA A 220 -2.69 3.11 2.86
C ALA A 220 -3.30 2.39 4.08
N GLY A 221 -3.35 1.06 4.04
CA GLY A 221 -3.88 0.23 5.12
C GLY A 221 -3.08 0.40 6.42
N LEU A 222 -1.75 0.42 6.35
CA LEU A 222 -0.88 0.69 7.48
C LEU A 222 -1.11 2.09 8.05
N SER A 223 -1.28 3.11 7.20
CA SER A 223 -1.58 4.49 7.64
C SER A 223 -2.94 4.60 8.34
N ILE A 224 -3.95 3.85 7.88
CA ILE A 224 -5.28 3.78 8.51
C ILE A 224 -5.20 3.01 9.83
N GLU A 225 -4.46 1.91 9.88
CA GLU A 225 -4.18 1.18 11.13
C GLU A 225 -3.47 2.06 12.16
N ASP A 226 -2.48 2.88 11.77
CA ASP A 226 -1.80 3.82 12.67
C ASP A 226 -2.80 4.79 13.29
N ALA A 227 -3.62 5.44 12.46
CA ALA A 227 -4.60 6.42 12.91
C ALA A 227 -5.62 5.79 13.88
N ALA A 228 -6.11 4.58 13.57
CA ALA A 228 -7.04 3.86 14.42
C ALA A 228 -6.42 3.45 15.77
N VAL A 229 -5.19 2.91 15.76
CA VAL A 229 -4.47 2.54 16.98
C VAL A 229 -4.18 3.77 17.84
N LEU A 230 -3.65 4.84 17.24
CA LEU A 230 -3.28 6.05 17.98
C LEU A 230 -4.51 6.76 18.56
N ALA A 231 -5.60 6.90 17.80
CA ALA A 231 -6.85 7.47 18.30
C ALA A 231 -7.44 6.64 19.45
N SER A 232 -7.38 5.30 19.36
CA SER A 232 -7.84 4.41 20.43
C SER A 232 -6.99 4.48 21.70
N LEU A 233 -5.70 4.81 21.60
CA LEU A 233 -4.81 4.98 22.75
C LEU A 233 -5.00 6.36 23.39
N LEU A 234 -5.02 7.43 22.59
CA LEU A 234 -5.26 8.81 23.06
C LEU A 234 -6.61 8.98 23.76
N GLY A 235 -7.61 8.18 23.43
CA GLY A 235 -8.90 8.16 24.11
C GLY A 235 -8.93 7.41 25.45
N ARG A 236 -7.80 6.82 25.90
CA ARG A 236 -7.75 5.92 27.06
C ARG A 236 -6.54 6.10 27.98
N LEU A 237 -5.44 6.67 27.48
CA LEU A 237 -4.16 6.78 28.18
C LEU A 237 -3.61 8.23 28.11
N PRO A 238 -2.77 8.66 29.07
CA PRO A 238 -1.96 9.87 28.94
C PRO A 238 -1.09 9.86 27.67
N ILE A 239 -0.61 11.04 27.25
CA ILE A 239 0.17 11.18 26.00
C ILE A 239 1.44 10.31 26.02
N ASP A 240 2.20 10.31 27.12
CA ASP A 240 3.47 9.58 27.19
C ASP A 240 3.27 8.06 27.13
N GLU A 241 2.28 7.52 27.85
CA GLU A 241 1.88 6.11 27.77
C GLU A 241 1.35 5.75 26.37
N THR A 242 0.55 6.64 25.76
CA THR A 242 0.04 6.48 24.39
C THR A 242 1.18 6.36 23.38
N LEU A 243 2.20 7.22 23.49
CA LEU A 243 3.33 7.20 22.57
C LEU A 243 4.14 5.90 22.71
N HIS A 244 4.40 5.45 23.95
CA HIS A 244 5.07 4.18 24.21
C HIS A 244 4.30 2.98 23.64
N GLU A 245 3.00 2.90 23.92
CA GLU A 245 2.14 1.82 23.43
C GLU A 245 1.96 1.83 21.90
N TYR A 246 1.86 3.02 21.29
CA TYR A 246 1.81 3.15 19.84
C TYR A 246 3.11 2.64 19.20
N ASP A 247 4.27 3.06 19.71
CA ASP A 247 5.58 2.67 19.20
C ASP A 247 5.77 1.14 19.24
N ALA A 248 5.53 0.54 20.42
CA ALA A 248 5.67 -0.89 20.65
C ALA A 248 4.77 -1.74 19.72
N ARG A 249 3.55 -1.27 19.45
CA ARG A 249 2.60 -1.97 18.57
C ARG A 249 2.89 -1.76 17.08
N ARG A 250 3.30 -0.55 16.68
CA ARG A 250 3.38 -0.17 15.26
C ARG A 250 4.74 -0.42 14.63
N VAL A 251 5.86 -0.21 15.33
CA VAL A 251 7.20 -0.40 14.75
C VAL A 251 7.39 -1.81 14.21
N GLY A 252 7.02 -2.84 14.98
CA GLY A 252 7.11 -4.24 14.54
C GLY A 252 6.12 -4.61 13.42
N ARG A 253 4.91 -4.05 13.45
CA ARG A 253 3.83 -4.33 12.48
C ARG A 253 4.04 -3.66 11.12
N ALA A 254 4.55 -2.43 11.13
CA ALA A 254 4.77 -1.60 9.95
C ALA A 254 6.24 -1.58 9.46
N SER A 255 7.14 -2.32 10.11
CA SER A 255 8.49 -2.62 9.59
C SER A 255 8.62 -4.07 9.08
N PRO A 256 7.77 -4.56 8.15
CA PRO A 256 7.92 -5.90 7.62
C PRO A 256 9.28 -6.03 6.92
N ARG A 257 10.11 -6.97 7.38
CA ARG A 257 11.41 -7.33 6.78
C ARG A 257 11.26 -8.06 5.43
N LEU A 258 10.27 -7.67 4.65
CA LEU A 258 9.92 -8.26 3.35
C LEU A 258 10.92 -7.79 2.30
N ARG A 259 12.04 -8.52 2.22
CA ARG A 259 12.86 -8.57 1.02
C ARG A 259 12.02 -9.16 -0.12
N VAL A 260 11.33 -8.29 -0.86
CA VAL A 260 10.97 -8.59 -2.25
C VAL A 260 12.30 -8.93 -2.96
N PRO A 261 12.44 -10.11 -3.60
CA PRO A 261 13.67 -10.47 -4.29
C PRO A 261 14.03 -9.39 -5.33
N PRO A 262 15.32 -9.05 -5.51
CA PRO A 262 15.72 -8.12 -6.57
C PRO A 262 15.25 -8.65 -7.92
N LEU A 263 14.88 -7.71 -8.82
CA LEU A 263 14.38 -8.00 -10.17
C LEU A 263 15.23 -9.09 -10.85
N ARG A 264 14.64 -10.28 -11.02
CA ARG A 264 15.32 -11.42 -11.68
C ARG A 264 15.55 -11.08 -13.15
N LYS A 265 16.76 -11.35 -13.64
CA LYS A 265 17.04 -11.34 -15.09
C LYS A 265 16.32 -12.52 -15.75
N GLY A 266 15.15 -12.25 -16.34
CA GLY A 266 14.55 -13.04 -17.43
C GLY A 266 14.01 -14.44 -17.08
N GLY A 267 12.72 -14.64 -17.33
CA GLY A 267 12.08 -15.93 -17.57
C GLY A 267 10.97 -15.75 -18.61
N PRO A 268 10.57 -16.80 -19.36
CA PRO A 268 9.60 -16.64 -20.44
C PRO A 268 8.21 -16.26 -19.93
N VAL A 269 7.52 -15.41 -20.70
CA VAL A 269 6.13 -14.98 -20.45
C VAL A 269 5.20 -16.19 -20.60
N ALA A 270 4.50 -16.55 -19.53
CA ALA A 270 3.53 -17.64 -19.56
C ALA A 270 2.19 -17.15 -20.11
N LYS A 271 1.84 -17.58 -21.33
CA LYS A 271 0.50 -17.39 -21.90
C LYS A 271 -0.45 -18.49 -21.41
N SER A 272 -1.55 -18.15 -20.76
CA SER A 272 -2.66 -19.09 -20.54
C SER A 272 -3.68 -18.94 -21.67
N THR A 273 -3.86 -19.98 -22.49
CA THR A 273 -4.86 -19.98 -23.57
C THR A 273 -5.94 -21.02 -23.31
N ARG A 274 -7.21 -20.59 -23.42
CA ARG A 274 -8.46 -21.39 -23.40
C ARG A 274 -8.80 -22.16 -22.11
N CYS A 275 -9.90 -21.73 -21.50
CA CYS A 275 -10.72 -22.57 -20.63
C CYS A 275 -11.54 -23.54 -21.49
N SER A 276 -11.46 -24.84 -21.21
CA SER A 276 -12.38 -25.83 -21.78
C SER A 276 -13.65 -25.92 -20.92
N THR A 277 -14.80 -25.66 -21.53
CA THR A 277 -16.10 -25.91 -20.90
C THR A 277 -16.27 -27.40 -20.60
N SER A 278 -16.32 -27.76 -19.32
CA SER A 278 -16.86 -29.05 -18.86
C SER A 278 -18.22 -28.80 -18.21
N GLN A 279 -19.26 -29.40 -18.79
CA GLN A 279 -20.63 -29.28 -18.29
C GLN A 279 -20.74 -29.99 -16.94
N SER A 280 -21.24 -29.29 -15.92
CA SER A 280 -21.66 -29.93 -14.68
C SER A 280 -22.94 -30.74 -14.91
N ARG A 281 -22.82 -32.06 -14.99
CA ARG A 281 -23.95 -32.94 -14.65
C ARG A 281 -24.16 -32.86 -13.15
N GLY A 282 -25.39 -32.62 -12.72
CA GLY A 282 -25.74 -32.59 -11.31
C GLY A 282 -25.82 -34.00 -10.72
N GLU A 283 -25.61 -34.10 -9.41
CA GLU A 283 -26.01 -35.24 -8.59
C GLU A 283 -26.44 -34.70 -7.22
N GLU A 284 -27.47 -35.33 -6.65
CA GLU A 284 -28.25 -34.82 -5.53
C GLU A 284 -27.64 -35.23 -4.17
N TYR A 285 -27.85 -34.39 -3.14
CA TYR A 285 -27.55 -34.75 -1.75
C TYR A 285 -28.80 -35.25 -1.02
N PRO A 286 -28.83 -36.49 -0.53
CA PRO A 286 -29.61 -36.87 0.64
C PRO A 286 -28.77 -36.64 1.92
N GLY A 287 -29.41 -36.18 3.00
CA GLY A 287 -28.72 -35.77 4.23
C GLY A 287 -28.76 -36.79 5.39
N ALA A 288 -28.63 -36.22 6.60
CA ALA A 288 -28.94 -36.79 7.92
C ALA A 288 -27.84 -37.50 8.76
N LEU A 289 -27.49 -36.80 9.86
CA LEU A 289 -27.38 -37.26 11.26
C LEU A 289 -26.15 -38.03 11.81
N HIS A 290 -25.62 -37.39 12.87
CA HIS A 290 -24.98 -37.90 14.11
C HIS A 290 -24.24 -39.25 14.19
N GLY A 291 -23.01 -39.20 14.74
CA GLY A 291 -22.40 -40.34 15.46
C GLY A 291 -20.89 -40.21 15.73
N SER A 292 -20.50 -39.99 16.98
CA SER A 292 -19.15 -40.29 17.53
C SER A 292 -19.32 -41.46 18.52
N PRO A 293 -18.39 -42.46 18.63
CA PRO A 293 -17.19 -42.24 19.46
C PRO A 293 -15.92 -43.13 19.20
N THR A 294 -14.75 -42.55 19.50
CA THR A 294 -13.52 -43.12 20.15
C THR A 294 -12.82 -44.46 19.76
N ARG A 295 -11.46 -44.40 19.79
CA ARG A 295 -10.40 -45.39 20.20
C ARG A 295 -9.56 -46.20 19.16
N ARG A 296 -8.27 -45.80 19.09
CA ARG A 296 -6.98 -46.57 19.10
C ARG A 296 -6.71 -47.78 18.15
N GLY A 297 -5.82 -47.56 17.18
CA GLY A 297 -4.72 -48.49 16.75
C GLY A 297 -5.08 -49.62 15.77
N PRO A 298 -4.10 -50.28 15.08
CA PRO A 298 -2.65 -50.30 15.34
C PRO A 298 -1.77 -49.77 14.17
N ARG A 299 -0.46 -50.11 14.18
CA ARG A 299 0.62 -49.56 13.34
C ARG A 299 0.89 -50.39 12.08
N HIS A 300 1.19 -49.75 10.95
CA HIS A 300 2.00 -50.35 9.88
C HIS A 300 3.17 -49.43 9.48
N ARG A 301 4.35 -50.04 9.27
CA ARG A 301 5.56 -49.36 8.78
C ARG A 301 5.57 -49.37 7.26
N PHE A 302 5.87 -48.23 6.64
CA PHE A 302 6.58 -48.16 5.36
C PHE A 302 7.77 -47.21 5.51
N ARG A 303 8.84 -47.45 4.73
CA ARG A 303 10.15 -46.79 4.85
C ARG A 303 10.66 -46.42 3.45
N ALA A 304 11.50 -45.39 3.38
CA ALA A 304 12.03 -44.72 2.17
C ALA A 304 11.01 -43.79 1.47
N GLY A 305 11.40 -42.67 0.85
CA GLY A 305 12.76 -42.14 0.61
C GLY A 305 12.97 -40.69 1.08
N ALA A 306 14.17 -40.15 0.87
CA ALA A 306 14.61 -38.86 1.38
C ALA A 306 14.07 -37.64 0.60
N GLY A 307 13.92 -36.50 1.29
CA GLY A 307 13.47 -35.23 0.72
C GLY A 307 13.45 -34.09 1.74
N CYS A 308 14.63 -33.60 2.14
CA CYS A 308 14.74 -32.43 3.01
C CYS A 308 14.33 -31.15 2.27
N GLY A 309 13.56 -30.23 2.88
CA GLY A 309 13.39 -28.91 2.24
C GLY A 309 12.25 -27.96 2.64
N LEU A 310 11.65 -28.05 3.84
CA LEU A 310 10.88 -26.95 4.47
C LEU A 310 9.78 -26.26 3.63
N ASN A 311 8.57 -26.81 3.65
CA ASN A 311 7.36 -25.99 3.48
C ASN A 311 7.23 -25.00 4.66
N ARG A 312 7.17 -23.69 4.39
CA ARG A 312 6.67 -22.69 5.34
C ARG A 312 5.46 -21.98 4.75
N SER A 313 4.28 -22.46 5.13
CA SER A 313 3.02 -21.76 4.91
C SER A 313 2.95 -20.50 5.78
N TYR A 314 2.71 -19.34 5.19
CA TYR A 314 2.34 -18.13 5.92
C TYR A 314 0.90 -17.75 5.58
N ASN A 315 -0.01 -17.96 6.53
CA ASN A 315 -1.35 -17.39 6.50
C ASN A 315 -1.27 -15.93 6.94
N ALA A 316 -1.26 -15.01 5.97
CA ALA A 316 -1.41 -13.57 6.21
C ALA A 316 -2.45 -13.02 5.24
N ALA A 317 -3.72 -13.26 5.55
CA ALA A 317 -4.84 -12.61 4.89
C ALA A 317 -4.93 -11.17 5.37
N GLN A 318 -4.61 -10.21 4.51
CA GLN A 318 -4.74 -8.77 4.78
C GLN A 318 -5.21 -8.08 3.50
N GLY A 319 -6.16 -7.16 3.65
CA GLY A 319 -6.76 -6.46 2.53
C GLY A 319 -5.80 -5.49 1.86
N ILE A 320 -5.88 -5.42 0.54
CA ILE A 320 -5.02 -4.58 -0.29
C ILE A 320 -5.70 -3.22 -0.50
N ALA A 321 -5.02 -2.15 -0.12
CA ALA A 321 -5.44 -0.77 -0.33
C ALA A 321 -4.26 0.02 -0.93
N THR A 322 -4.13 -0.04 -2.26
CA THR A 322 -3.06 0.61 -3.02
C THR A 322 -3.26 2.12 -3.08
N THR A 323 -2.63 2.87 -2.16
CA THR A 323 -2.24 4.25 -2.44
C THR A 323 -0.73 4.37 -2.37
N THR A 324 -0.12 4.80 -3.47
CA THR A 324 1.33 4.98 -3.59
C THR A 324 1.63 6.47 -3.63
N GLY A 325 2.68 6.89 -2.90
CA GLY A 325 3.03 8.30 -2.70
C GLY A 325 3.02 9.13 -4.00
N TRP A 326 2.59 10.38 -3.88
CA TRP A 326 2.57 11.34 -4.98
C TRP A 326 3.11 12.67 -4.49
N SER A 327 4.17 13.12 -5.17
CA SER A 327 4.92 14.35 -4.87
C SER A 327 5.23 15.09 -6.18
N GLY A 328 4.20 15.37 -7.00
CA GLY A 328 4.39 16.00 -8.31
C GLY A 328 3.11 16.54 -8.97
N GLY A 329 2.75 17.78 -8.63
CA GLY A 329 1.67 18.57 -9.24
C GLY A 329 1.09 19.58 -8.24
N ASP A 330 0.58 20.72 -8.72
CA ASP A 330 0.19 21.87 -7.89
C ASP A 330 -0.99 21.60 -6.93
N GLN A 331 -0.67 20.99 -5.80
CA GLN A 331 -1.48 20.97 -4.59
C GLN A 331 -0.71 21.72 -3.50
N PRO A 332 -1.33 22.69 -2.81
CA PRO A 332 -0.65 23.37 -1.72
C PRO A 332 -0.24 22.35 -0.65
N PRO A 333 0.93 22.51 -0.01
CA PRO A 333 1.41 21.56 0.99
C PRO A 333 0.34 21.39 2.08
N LEU A 334 -0.20 20.17 2.16
CA LEU A 334 -1.32 19.86 3.03
C LEU A 334 -0.88 19.94 4.49
N GLY A 335 -1.72 20.61 5.28
CA GLY A 335 -1.32 21.22 6.53
C GLY A 335 -1.08 20.24 7.68
N VAL A 336 -0.43 20.78 8.70
CA VAL A 336 -0.35 20.17 10.03
C VAL A 336 -1.71 20.30 10.71
N LEU A 337 -2.24 19.20 11.24
CA LEU A 337 -3.39 19.24 12.15
C LEU A 337 -2.90 19.79 13.51
N ILE A 338 -3.20 21.05 13.77
CA ILE A 338 -2.84 21.72 15.03
C ILE A 338 -4.07 21.69 15.94
N LYS A 339 -4.15 20.69 16.82
CA LYS A 339 -5.10 20.71 17.93
C LYS A 339 -4.52 21.62 19.01
N THR A 340 -5.04 22.85 19.12
CA THR A 340 -4.77 23.72 20.26
C THR A 340 -5.51 23.19 21.51
N PRO A 341 -4.88 23.14 22.69
CA PRO A 341 -5.57 22.76 23.92
C PRO A 341 -6.09 23.98 24.68
N ASN A 342 -7.36 23.91 25.15
CA ASN A 342 -7.86 24.53 26.40
C ASN A 342 -7.93 26.08 26.49
N ILE A 343 -8.68 26.74 27.40
CA ILE A 343 -9.95 26.55 28.17
C ILE A 343 -10.35 27.99 28.69
N PRO A 344 -11.59 28.35 29.15
CA PRO A 344 -12.44 27.62 30.11
C PRO A 344 -13.97 27.66 29.84
N ALA A 345 -14.72 27.11 30.82
CA ALA A 345 -16.15 27.30 31.17
C ALA A 345 -17.20 27.15 30.06
#